data_AF-F4N5R5-F1
#
_entry.id   AF-F4N5R5-F1
#
_cell.length_a   1.000
_cell.length_b   1.000
_cell.length_c   1.000
_cell.angle_alpha   90.00
_cell.angle_beta   90.00
_cell.angle_gamma   90.00
#
_symmetry.space_group_name_H-M   'P 1'
#
loop_
_entity.id
_entity.type
_entity.pdbx_description
1 polymer ?
#
loop_
_entity_poly.entity_id
_entity_poly.type
_entity_poly.pdbx_seq_one_letter_code
_entity_poly.pdbx_strand_id
1 'polypeptide(L)' 'MTEELDKRLTRQFGEVSVKVIFAAADGLTVLGGDSDDKQAVEEILQETWESADDWFQP' A
#
# COMPACT_ATOMS: atom_id res chain seq x y z
N MET A 1 -1.93 -7.47 -6.30
CA MET A 1 -1.89 -6.12 -5.68
C MET A 1 -1.53 -6.19 -4.22
N THR A 2 -2.34 -6.89 -3.40
CA THR A 2 -2.11 -7.00 -1.95
C THR A 2 -0.70 -7.48 -1.60
N GLU A 3 -0.19 -8.52 -2.27
CA GLU A 3 1.14 -9.08 -1.99
C GLU A 3 2.28 -8.10 -2.30
N GLU A 4 2.23 -7.39 -3.43
CA GLU A 4 3.27 -6.43 -3.80
C GLU A 4 3.23 -5.19 -2.89
N LEU A 5 2.02 -4.70 -2.59
CA LEU A 5 1.84 -3.60 -1.64
C LEU A 5 2.34 -3.96 -0.25
N ASP A 6 2.01 -5.17 0.24
CA ASP A 6 2.47 -5.69 1.53
C ASP A 6 4.00 -5.81 1.59
N LYS A 7 4.63 -6.32 0.53
CA LYS A 7 6.08 -6.42 0.42
C LYS A 7 6.76 -5.04 0.45
N ARG A 8 6.22 -4.04 -0.25
CA ARG A 8 6.79 -2.68 -0.27
C ARG A 8 6.62 -1.98 1.07
N LEU A 9 5.43 -2.10 1.68
CA LEU A 9 5.17 -1.53 3.01
C LEU A 9 6.01 -2.21 4.08
N THR A 10 6.17 -3.53 4.02
CA THR A 10 7.00 -4.27 4.98
C THR A 10 8.47 -3.85 4.92
N ARG A 11 8.96 -3.50 3.72
CA ARG A 11 10.33 -3.04 3.53
C ARG A 11 10.60 -1.66 4.14
N GLN A 12 9.60 -0.78 4.20
CA GLN A 12 9.73 0.56 4.81
C GLN A 12 9.41 0.55 6.31
N PHE A 13 8.33 -0.10 6.71
CA PHE A 13 7.77 0.02 8.06
C PHE A 13 8.04 -1.21 8.96
N GLY A 14 8.66 -2.26 8.42
CA GLY A 14 8.84 -3.53 9.13
C GLY A 14 7.58 -4.39 9.10
N GLU A 15 7.27 -5.09 10.18
CA GLU A 15 6.08 -5.97 10.19
C GLU A 15 4.78 -5.14 10.24
N VAL A 16 4.05 -5.13 9.12
CA VAL A 16 2.77 -4.42 8.98
C VAL A 16 1.67 -5.38 8.55
N SER A 17 0.42 -5.07 8.93
CA SER A 17 -0.75 -5.83 8.48
C SER A 17 -1.48 -5.05 7.39
N VAL A 18 -1.41 -5.53 6.15
CA VAL A 18 -2.05 -4.88 5.00
C VAL A 18 -3.33 -5.61 4.64
N LYS A 19 -4.43 -4.85 4.51
CA LYS A 19 -5.72 -5.37 4.05
C LYS A 19 -6.27 -4.49 2.94
N VAL A 20 -6.33 -5.05 1.74
CA VAL A 20 -6.97 -4.42 0.58
C VAL A 20 -8.40 -4.94 0.46
N ILE A 21 -9.37 -4.03 0.45
CA ILE A 21 -10.79 -4.33 0.25
C ILE A 21 -11.35 -3.52 -0.91
N PHE A 22 -12.22 -4.13 -1.70
CA PHE A 22 -13.03 -3.39 -2.67
C PHE A 22 -14.14 -2.67 -1.90
N ALA A 23 -14.08 -1.34 -1.89
CA ALA A 23 -15.06 -0.48 -1.25
C ALA A 23 -15.77 0.40 -2.29
N ALA A 24 -16.97 0.89 -1.94
CA ALA A 24 -17.74 1.79 -2.80
C ALA A 24 -17.14 3.20 -2.92
N ALA A 25 -16.14 3.53 -2.10
CA ALA A 25 -15.42 4.79 -2.10
C ALA A 25 -13.93 4.53 -1.85
N ASP A 26 -13.08 5.36 -2.46
CA ASP A 26 -11.65 5.34 -2.22
C ASP A 26 -11.36 5.77 -0.78
N GLY A 27 -10.55 4.96 -0.08
CA GLY A 27 -10.20 5.24 1.31
C GLY A 27 -8.95 4.51 1.73
N LEU A 28 -7.98 5.27 2.24
CA LEU A 28 -6.80 4.74 2.92
C LEU A 28 -6.91 5.08 4.41
N THR A 29 -6.78 4.06 5.25
CA THR A 29 -6.71 4.21 6.71
C THR A 29 -5.39 3.65 7.18
N VAL A 30 -4.57 4.49 7.83
CA VAL A 30 -3.34 4.08 8.50
C VAL A 30 -3.57 4.19 10.00
N LEU A 31 -3.34 3.11 10.72
CA LEU A 31 -3.53 3.04 12.17
C LEU A 31 -2.17 2.84 12.84
N GLY A 32 -1.88 3.61 13.89
CA GLY A 32 -0.66 3.49 14.67
C GLY A 32 0.59 4.13 14.06
N GLY A 33 0.47 4.80 12.91
CA GLY A 33 1.53 5.61 12.29
C GLY A 33 1.38 7.11 12.61
N ASP A 34 2.43 7.87 12.33
CA ASP A 34 2.41 9.33 12.40
C ASP A 34 1.70 9.94 11.17
N SER A 35 1.51 11.26 11.22
CA SER A 35 0.96 12.09 10.15
C SER A 35 1.68 11.86 8.82
N ASP A 36 3.01 11.73 8.87
CA ASP A 36 3.87 11.54 7.69
C ASP A 36 3.77 10.12 7.11
N ASP A 37 3.49 9.11 7.96
CA ASP A 37 3.36 7.71 7.52
C ASP A 37 2.18 7.54 6.57
N LYS A 38 1.09 8.31 6.78
CA LYS A 38 -0.04 8.28 5.84
C LYS A 38 0.39 8.70 4.44
N GLN A 39 1.20 9.75 4.33
CA GLN A 39 1.66 10.25 3.03
C GLN A 39 2.60 9.25 2.35
N ALA A 40 3.52 8.66 3.12
CA ALA A 40 4.41 7.61 2.60
C ALA A 40 3.64 6.38 2.11
N VAL A 41 2.59 5.94 2.83
CA VAL A 41 1.74 4.83 2.39
C VAL A 41 0.95 5.19 1.12
N GLU A 42 0.48 6.43 0.98
CA GLU A 42 -0.17 6.92 -0.24
C GLU A 42 0.77 6.90 -1.44
N GLU A 43 2.01 7.37 -1.28
CA GLU A 43 3.03 7.34 -2.32
C GLU A 43 3.36 5.90 -2.75
N ILE A 44 3.60 5.00 -1.80
CA ILE A 44 3.87 3.58 -2.10
C ILE A 44 2.69 2.95 -2.83
N LEU A 45 1.46 3.25 -2.42
CA LEU A 45 0.26 2.74 -3.07
C LEU A 45 0.18 3.21 -4.53
N GLN A 46 0.44 4.50 -4.79
CA GLN A 46 0.47 5.05 -6.13
C GLN A 46 1.57 4.41 -6.98
N GLU A 47 2.81 4.35 -6.48
CA GLU A 47 3.92 3.70 -7.19
C GLU A 47 3.64 2.23 -7.51
N THR A 48 2.96 1.52 -6.60
CA THR A 48 2.57 0.12 -6.81
C THR A 48 1.55 0.00 -7.92
N TRP A 49 0.62 0.96 -8.03
CA TRP A 49 -0.40 0.96 -9.06
C TRP A 49 0.17 1.40 -10.42
N GLU A 50 1.04 2.41 -10.45
CA GLU A 50 1.68 2.90 -11.68
C GLU A 50 2.68 1.89 -12.26
N SER A 51 3.33 1.09 -11.41
CA SER A 51 4.22 0.01 -11.86
C SER A 51 3.48 -1.33 -12.05
N ALA A 52 2.13 -1.34 -12.13
CA ALA A 52 1.37 -2.58 -12.21
C ALA A 52 1.78 -3.46 -13.40
N ASP A 53 2.14 -2.87 -14.54
CA ASP A 53 2.58 -3.63 -15.71
C ASP A 53 3.84 -4.50 -15.46
N ASP A 54 4.70 -4.10 -14.50
CA ASP A 54 5.94 -4.82 -14.18
C ASP A 54 5.73 -6.03 -13.24
N TRP A 55 4.72 -5.99 -12.36
CA TRP A 55 4.52 -7.02 -11.33
C TRP A 55 3.17 -7.74 -11.40
N PHE A 56 2.17 -7.16 -12.08
CA PHE A 56 0.84 -7.75 -12.28
C PHE A 56 0.78 -8.48 -13.63
N GLN A 57 1.58 -9.54 -13.74
CA GLN A 57 1.58 -10.43 -14.92
C GLN A 57 0.61 -11.62 -14.71
N PRO A 58 -0.01 -12.14 -15.77
CA PRO A 58 -1.05 -13.18 -15.69
C PRO A 58 -0.56 -14.57 -15.25
#